data_AF-A0A822B3U5-F1
#
_entry.id   AF-A0A822B3U5-F1
#
_cell.length_a   1.000
_cell.length_b   1.000
_cell.length_c   1.000
_cell.angle_alpha   90.00
_cell.angle_beta   90.00
_cell.angle_gamma   90.00
#
_symmetry.space_group_name_H-M   'P 1'
#
loop_
_entity.id
_entity.type
_entity.pdbx_description
1 polymer ?
#
loop_
_entity_poly.entity_id
_entity_poly.type
_entity_poly.pdbx_seq_one_letter_code
_entity_poly.pdbx_strand_id
1 'polypeptide(L)'
;MLFFLGRTVWTKIIRNNTAVDYLFNAEAYDFNYQYENRLPNRVKLYRGDEFATRCIYNTMNKDVITLGGERTKDEMCLHMATYYPRMDNLYGCMTTNSPDAWLAKMNSSSPFDYNQLQEWLQSLKWTPERVAEWQEFYNTVP
;
A
#
# COMPACT_ATOMS: atom_id res chain seq x y z
N MET A 1 -7.13 -5.71 4.31
CA MET A 1 -6.19 -6.55 5.06
C MET A 1 -4.88 -5.81 5.19
N LEU A 2 -4.49 -5.58 6.44
CA LEU A 2 -3.23 -5.01 6.90
C LEU A 2 -2.72 -5.87 8.05
N PHE A 3 -1.42 -5.79 8.37
CA PHE A 3 -0.86 -6.42 9.56
C PHE A 3 -0.95 -5.48 10.79
N PHE A 4 -0.20 -5.78 11.85
CA PHE A 4 -0.35 -5.25 13.21
C PHE A 4 -0.26 -3.73 13.34
N LEU A 5 0.42 -3.05 12.41
CA LEU A 5 0.61 -1.61 12.43
C LEU A 5 -0.50 -0.88 11.66
N GLY A 6 -1.33 -1.59 10.90
CA GLY A 6 -2.47 -1.04 10.19
C GLY A 6 -3.50 -0.39 11.11
N ARG A 7 -3.99 0.80 10.74
CA ARG A 7 -4.99 1.56 11.50
C ARG A 7 -6.19 1.97 10.68
N THR A 8 -5.98 2.27 9.41
CA THR A 8 -7.05 2.67 8.50
C THR A 8 -6.80 2.06 7.14
N VAL A 9 -7.87 1.66 6.47
CA VAL A 9 -7.81 1.24 5.08
C VAL A 9 -9.08 1.63 4.36
N TRP A 10 -8.92 2.09 3.13
CA TRP A 10 -10.03 2.31 2.24
C TRP A 10 -9.64 2.05 0.81
N THR A 11 -10.61 1.65 0.01
CA THR A 11 -10.47 1.50 -1.44
C THR A 11 -11.55 2.30 -2.12
N LYS A 12 -11.14 3.25 -2.96
CA LYS A 12 -12.05 4.02 -3.81
C LYS A 12 -12.00 3.52 -5.25
N ILE A 13 -13.10 3.70 -5.95
CA ILE A 13 -13.14 3.61 -7.41
C ILE A 13 -12.93 5.01 -7.97
N ILE A 14 -11.96 5.14 -8.88
CA ILE A 14 -11.74 6.34 -9.67
C ILE A 14 -12.21 6.06 -11.09
N ARG A 15 -13.07 6.93 -11.62
CA ARG A 15 -13.56 6.88 -13.00
C ARG A 15 -13.36 8.24 -13.63
N ASN A 16 -12.67 8.31 -14.76
CA ASN A 16 -12.32 9.56 -15.43
C ASN A 16 -11.70 10.58 -14.45
N ASN A 17 -10.68 10.17 -13.69
CA ASN A 17 -9.97 10.97 -12.68
C ASN A 17 -10.83 11.48 -11.50
N THR A 18 -12.06 10.99 -11.34
CA THR A 18 -12.95 11.39 -10.24
C THR A 18 -13.25 10.18 -9.34
N ALA A 19 -13.17 10.37 -8.02
CA ALA A 19 -13.60 9.36 -7.06
C ALA A 19 -15.13 9.25 -7.09
N VAL A 20 -15.65 8.08 -7.44
CA VAL A 20 -17.11 7.88 -7.63
C VAL A 20 -17.77 7.08 -6.50
N ASP A 21 -17.03 6.19 -5.83
CA ASP A 21 -17.55 5.40 -4.72
C ASP A 21 -16.41 4.78 -3.88
N TYR A 22 -16.75 4.27 -2.70
CA TYR A 22 -15.87 3.45 -1.85
C TYR A 22 -16.33 1.98 -1.88
N LEU A 23 -15.40 1.08 -2.21
CA LEU A 23 -15.63 -0.36 -2.10
C LEU A 23 -15.42 -0.88 -0.68
N PHE A 24 -14.56 -0.21 0.07
CA PHE A 24 -14.30 -0.52 1.46
C PHE A 24 -13.80 0.73 2.17
N ASN A 25 -14.26 0.95 3.39
CA ASN A 25 -13.75 2.00 4.26
C ASN A 25 -13.79 1.52 5.71
N ALA A 26 -12.62 1.42 6.33
CA ALA A 26 -12.45 1.11 7.74
C ALA A 26 -11.50 2.12 8.36
N GLU A 27 -12.07 3.15 9.00
CA GLU A 27 -11.30 4.21 9.67
C GLU A 27 -10.59 3.70 10.93
N ALA A 28 -11.22 2.78 11.67
CA ALA A 28 -10.68 2.12 12.84
C ALA A 28 -10.47 0.62 12.56
N TYR A 29 -9.49 0.31 11.71
CA TYR A 29 -9.12 -1.06 11.39
C TYR A 29 -8.39 -1.73 12.57
N ASP A 30 -8.76 -2.98 12.86
CA ASP A 30 -8.08 -3.85 13.81
C ASP A 30 -7.63 -5.14 13.09
N PHE A 31 -6.34 -5.46 13.20
CA PHE A 31 -5.78 -6.69 12.65
C PHE A 31 -6.48 -7.95 13.18
N ASN A 32 -6.97 -7.94 14.42
CA ASN A 32 -7.67 -9.07 15.02
C ASN A 32 -9.13 -9.19 14.55
N TYR A 33 -9.63 -8.20 13.81
CA TYR A 33 -11.00 -8.18 13.31
C TYR A 33 -11.03 -7.96 11.79
N GLN A 34 -10.74 -9.03 11.05
CA GLN A 34 -10.79 -9.06 9.59
C GLN A 34 -12.03 -9.80 9.14
N TYR A 35 -12.88 -9.11 8.39
CA TYR A 35 -14.17 -9.64 7.94
C TYR A 35 -14.42 -9.27 6.48
N GLU A 36 -15.23 -10.08 5.81
CA GLU A 36 -15.79 -9.72 4.51
C GLU A 36 -16.90 -8.69 4.72
N ASN A 37 -16.72 -7.49 4.17
CA ASN A 37 -17.76 -6.47 4.19
C ASN A 37 -18.60 -6.56 2.91
N ARG A 38 -19.89 -6.81 3.06
CA ARG A 38 -20.82 -6.80 1.93
C ARG A 38 -21.25 -5.38 1.62
N LEU A 39 -21.02 -4.97 0.38
CA LEU A 39 -21.49 -3.68 -0.12
C LEU A 39 -23.03 -3.60 -0.01
N PRO A 40 -23.58 -2.46 0.47
CA PRO A 40 -25.02 -2.28 0.56
C PRO A 40 -25.70 -2.33 -0.81
N ASN A 41 -24.99 -1.89 -1.85
CA ASN A 41 -25.42 -1.95 -3.24
C ASN A 41 -24.32 -2.57 -4.10
N ARG A 42 -24.72 -3.30 -5.15
CA ARG A 42 -23.76 -3.81 -6.13
C ARG A 42 -23.17 -2.65 -6.92
N VAL A 43 -21.85 -2.56 -6.94
CA VAL A 43 -21.14 -1.55 -7.73
C VAL A 43 -20.72 -2.16 -9.06
N LYS A 44 -21.10 -1.50 -10.16
CA LYS A 44 -20.71 -1.92 -11.51
C LYS A 44 -19.41 -1.25 -11.91
N LEU A 45 -18.44 -2.09 -12.29
CA LEU A 45 -17.11 -1.70 -12.72
C LEU A 45 -17.06 -1.66 -14.25
N TYR A 46 -16.31 -0.71 -14.78
CA TYR A 46 -16.05 -0.58 -16.21
C TYR A 46 -14.55 -0.62 -16.50
N ARG A 47 -14.21 -1.00 -17.73
CA ARG A 47 -12.83 -0.93 -18.20
C ARG A 47 -12.34 0.51 -18.14
N GLY A 48 -11.17 0.73 -17.55
CA GLY A 48 -10.62 2.07 -17.31
C GLY A 48 -10.94 2.65 -15.93
N ASP A 49 -11.77 1.97 -15.12
CA ASP A 49 -11.87 2.30 -13.70
C ASP A 49 -10.56 1.93 -12.99
N GLU A 50 -10.14 2.77 -12.05
CA GLU A 50 -8.97 2.53 -11.21
C GLU A 50 -9.40 2.26 -9.76
N PHE A 51 -8.65 1.39 -9.11
CA PHE A 51 -8.89 0.99 -7.73
C PHE A 51 -7.76 1.54 -6.89
N ALA A 52 -8.03 2.63 -6.18
CA ALA A 52 -7.04 3.25 -5.32
C ALA A 52 -7.26 2.80 -3.88
N THR A 53 -6.40 1.89 -3.42
CA THR A 53 -6.37 1.43 -2.03
C THR A 53 -5.35 2.22 -1.24
N ARG A 54 -5.77 2.84 -0.14
CA ARG A 54 -4.88 3.55 0.78
C ARG A 54 -4.91 2.87 2.15
N CYS A 55 -3.73 2.70 2.70
CA CYS A 55 -3.50 2.15 4.03
C CYS A 55 -2.77 3.18 4.90
N ILE A 56 -3.18 3.30 6.17
CA ILE A 56 -2.51 4.15 7.17
C ILE A 56 -2.00 3.24 8.27
N TYR A 57 -0.74 3.44 8.63
CA TYR A 57 -0.03 2.66 9.63
C TYR A 57 0.42 3.52 10.80
N ASN A 58 0.56 2.91 11.97
CA ASN A 58 1.16 3.53 13.15
C ASN A 58 2.42 2.74 13.55
N THR A 59 3.57 3.37 13.35
CA THR A 59 4.89 2.82 13.66
C THR A 59 5.53 3.47 14.89
N MET A 60 4.76 4.18 15.74
CA MET A 60 5.30 4.90 16.91
C MET A 60 5.97 3.98 17.94
N ASN A 61 5.71 2.67 17.88
CA ASN A 61 6.33 1.65 18.73
C ASN A 61 7.46 0.89 18.01
N LYS A 62 7.99 1.42 16.90
CA LYS A 62 9.07 0.82 16.11
C LYS A 62 10.22 1.80 15.97
N ASP A 63 11.43 1.30 16.23
CA ASP A 63 12.67 2.06 16.05
C ASP A 63 13.32 1.87 14.67
N VAL A 64 12.80 0.91 13.89
CA VAL A 64 13.29 0.54 12.55
C VAL A 64 12.16 0.58 11.55
N ILE A 65 12.51 0.82 10.28
CA ILE A 65 11.52 0.77 9.18
C ILE A 65 10.87 -0.62 9.10
N THR A 66 9.56 -0.61 8.87
CA THR A 66 8.79 -1.82 8.55
C THR A 66 8.54 -1.84 7.04
N LEU A 67 8.88 -2.96 6.40
CA LEU A 67 8.81 -3.12 4.95
C LEU A 67 7.58 -3.94 4.56
N GLY A 68 7.21 -3.87 3.28
CA GLY A 68 6.14 -4.70 2.73
C GLY A 68 6.57 -6.16 2.62
N GLY A 69 5.71 -7.11 3.01
CA GLY A 69 6.03 -8.54 2.96
C GLY A 69 4.98 -9.44 3.60
N GLU A 70 5.23 -10.76 3.56
CA GLU A 70 4.29 -11.76 4.07
C GLU A 70 4.52 -12.18 5.53
N ARG A 71 5.62 -11.73 6.14
CA ARG A 71 5.99 -12.14 7.50
C ARG A 71 5.27 -11.28 8.52
N THR A 72 5.11 -11.79 9.73
CA THR A 72 4.45 -11.08 10.84
C THR A 72 5.13 -9.77 11.25
N LYS A 73 6.41 -9.60 10.90
CA LYS A 73 7.20 -8.39 11.15
C LYS A 73 7.11 -7.36 10.01
N ASP A 74 6.58 -7.78 8.86
CA ASP A 74 6.40 -6.95 7.67
C ASP A 74 4.97 -6.37 7.70
N GLU A 75 4.62 -5.55 6.71
CA GLU A 75 3.27 -5.02 6.52
C GLU A 75 2.68 -5.36 5.14
N MET A 76 1.36 -5.32 5.05
CA MET A 76 0.61 -5.52 3.81
C MET A 76 -0.42 -4.41 3.62
N CYS A 77 -0.67 -4.01 2.37
CA CYS A 77 -1.80 -3.16 2.00
C CYS A 77 -2.65 -3.87 0.95
N LEU A 78 -3.64 -4.65 1.38
CA LEU A 78 -4.44 -5.47 0.48
C LEU A 78 -5.93 -5.21 0.64
N HIS A 79 -6.65 -5.23 -0.48
CA HIS A 79 -8.10 -5.33 -0.50
C HIS A 79 -8.50 -6.57 -1.30
N MET A 80 -9.11 -7.54 -0.61
CA MET A 80 -9.66 -8.74 -1.22
C MET A 80 -11.09 -8.48 -1.68
N ALA A 81 -11.27 -8.24 -2.97
CA ALA A 81 -12.58 -7.94 -3.55
C ALA A 81 -13.20 -9.19 -4.19
N THR A 82 -14.46 -9.46 -3.85
CA THR A 82 -15.28 -10.49 -4.51
C THR A 82 -16.08 -9.86 -5.64
N TYR A 83 -15.99 -10.42 -6.86
CA TYR A 83 -16.66 -9.86 -8.04
C TYR A 83 -17.25 -10.94 -8.96
N TYR A 84 -18.17 -10.53 -9.84
CA TYR A 84 -18.72 -11.38 -10.90
C TYR A 84 -19.09 -10.55 -12.15
N PRO A 85 -19.13 -11.15 -13.35
CA PRO A 85 -18.69 -12.51 -13.67
C PRO A 85 -17.16 -12.66 -13.53
N ARG A 86 -16.69 -13.90 -13.40
CA ARG A 86 -15.25 -14.19 -13.34
C ARG A 86 -14.57 -13.70 -14.62
N MET A 87 -13.41 -13.07 -14.46
CA MET A 87 -12.53 -12.72 -15.58
C MET A 87 -11.34 -13.67 -15.60
N ASP A 88 -11.05 -14.26 -16.76
CA ASP A 88 -10.03 -15.33 -16.86
C ASP A 88 -8.60 -14.87 -16.57
N ASN A 89 -8.33 -13.57 -16.71
CA ASN A 89 -6.98 -12.99 -16.61
C ASN A 89 -6.84 -12.00 -15.43
N LEU A 90 -7.76 -12.00 -14.47
CA LEU A 90 -7.72 -11.09 -13.31
C LEU A 90 -7.66 -11.88 -12.00
N TYR A 91 -6.44 -12.13 -11.54
CA TYR A 91 -6.14 -12.84 -10.29
C TYR A 91 -5.62 -11.91 -9.18
N GLY A 92 -5.03 -10.78 -9.56
CA GLY A 92 -4.53 -9.75 -8.65
C GLY A 92 -4.22 -8.48 -9.40
N CYS A 93 -4.32 -7.34 -8.72
CA CYS A 93 -3.95 -6.03 -9.21
C CYS A 93 -3.10 -5.36 -8.13
N MET A 94 -1.83 -5.12 -8.43
CA MET A 94 -0.86 -4.59 -7.49
C MET A 94 0.04 -3.58 -8.20
N THR A 95 0.42 -2.54 -7.47
CA THR A 95 1.40 -1.55 -7.91
C THR A 95 2.48 -1.45 -6.85
N THR A 96 3.72 -1.21 -7.30
CA THR A 96 4.87 -0.98 -6.43
C THR A 96 5.73 0.09 -7.05
N ASN A 97 6.17 1.08 -6.28
CA ASN A 97 7.10 2.09 -6.78
C ASN A 97 8.53 1.59 -6.56
N SER A 98 9.36 1.63 -7.61
CA SER A 98 10.80 1.37 -7.45
C SER A 98 11.45 2.56 -6.73
N PRO A 99 12.24 2.35 -5.67
CA PRO A 99 12.95 3.43 -5.00
C PRO A 99 14.18 3.92 -5.76
N ASP A 100 14.48 3.41 -6.97
CA ASP A 100 15.70 3.74 -7.73
C ASP A 100 15.97 5.24 -7.86
N ALA A 101 14.94 6.04 -8.18
CA ALA A 101 15.09 7.49 -8.32
C ALA A 101 15.40 8.18 -6.98
N TRP A 102 14.88 7.66 -5.86
CA TRP A 102 15.24 8.13 -4.53
C TRP A 102 16.66 7.68 -4.15
N LEU A 103 17.05 6.44 -4.47
CA LEU A 103 18.41 5.91 -4.24
C LEU A 103 19.48 6.73 -4.98
N ALA A 104 19.22 7.06 -6.25
CA ALA A 104 20.11 7.88 -7.07
C ALA A 104 20.36 9.26 -6.42
N LYS A 105 19.33 9.86 -5.80
CA LYS A 105 19.44 11.15 -5.10
C LYS A 105 20.41 11.09 -3.91
N MET A 106 20.55 9.94 -3.25
CA MET A 106 21.43 9.79 -2.08
C MET A 106 22.87 9.42 -2.44
N ASN A 107 23.28 9.53 -3.71
CA ASN A 107 24.58 9.05 -4.19
C ASN A 107 24.83 7.56 -3.84
N SER A 108 23.76 6.79 -3.71
CA SER A 108 23.83 5.34 -3.54
C SER A 108 23.69 4.69 -4.91
N SER A 109 24.66 3.88 -5.31
CA SER A 109 24.63 3.18 -6.60
C SER A 109 23.60 2.05 -6.58
N SER A 110 22.62 2.10 -7.48
CA SER A 110 21.86 0.91 -7.91
C SER A 110 22.83 -0.01 -8.69
N PRO A 111 22.93 -1.32 -8.39
CA PRO A 111 21.79 -2.20 -8.19
C PRO A 111 21.89 -3.05 -6.91
N PHE A 112 21.17 -2.65 -5.87
CA PHE A 112 20.86 -3.57 -4.78
C PHE A 112 19.84 -4.59 -5.30
N ASP A 113 20.08 -5.89 -5.10
CA ASP A 113 18.96 -6.85 -5.16
C ASP A 113 17.95 -6.52 -4.05
N TYR A 114 16.71 -7.01 -4.18
CA TYR A 114 15.63 -6.70 -3.23
C TYR A 114 16.04 -6.89 -1.77
N ASN A 115 16.75 -7.96 -1.43
CA ASN A 115 17.22 -8.24 -0.07
C ASN A 115 18.25 -7.19 0.39
N GLN A 116 19.21 -6.84 -0.47
CA GLN A 116 20.22 -5.83 -0.15
C GLN A 116 19.58 -4.46 0.09
N LEU A 117 18.55 -4.12 -0.69
CA LEU A 117 17.78 -2.90 -0.50
C LEU A 117 17.05 -2.93 0.86
N GLN A 118 16.42 -4.05 1.21
CA GLN A 118 15.74 -4.19 2.49
C GLN A 118 16.70 -4.05 3.68
N GLU A 119 17.86 -4.72 3.62
CA GLU A 119 18.91 -4.62 4.65
C GLU A 119 19.45 -3.20 4.77
N TRP A 120 19.71 -2.55 3.63
CA TRP A 120 20.16 -1.17 3.60
C TRP A 120 19.12 -0.21 4.22
N LEU A 121 17.85 -0.31 3.83
CA LEU A 121 16.75 0.48 4.42
C LEU A 121 16.64 0.26 5.94
N GLN A 122 16.88 -0.96 6.42
CA GLN A 122 16.90 -1.29 7.85
C GLN A 122 18.11 -0.69 8.57
N SER A 123 19.25 -0.52 7.89
CA SER A 123 20.46 0.09 8.47
C SER A 123 20.39 1.62 8.62
N LEU A 124 19.45 2.26 7.91
CA LEU A 124 19.32 3.70 7.90
C LEU A 124 18.78 4.26 9.22
N LYS A 125 19.39 5.35 9.70
CA LYS A 125 18.79 6.19 10.76
C LYS A 125 17.67 7.06 10.20
N TRP A 126 16.41 6.74 10.51
CA TRP A 126 15.25 7.50 10.05
C TRP A 126 15.05 8.80 10.85
N THR A 127 15.47 9.94 10.29
CA THR A 127 15.21 11.27 10.86
C THR A 127 13.93 11.88 10.28
N PRO A 128 13.30 12.88 10.93
CA PRO A 128 12.11 13.54 10.41
C PRO A 128 12.28 14.09 8.99
N GLU A 129 13.46 14.62 8.66
CA GLU A 129 13.77 15.15 7.32
C GLU A 129 13.79 14.04 6.28
N ARG A 130 14.44 12.91 6.59
CA ARG A 130 14.47 11.74 5.68
C ARG A 130 13.07 11.15 5.48
N VAL A 131 12.26 11.09 6.54
CA VAL A 131 10.88 10.62 6.45
C VAL A 131 10.06 11.53 5.55
N ALA A 132 10.21 12.85 5.67
CA ALA A 132 9.53 13.81 4.79
C ALA A 132 9.95 13.64 3.32
N GLU A 133 11.25 13.47 3.05
CA GLU A 133 11.73 13.21 1.68
C GLU A 133 11.21 11.90 1.10
N TRP A 134 11.16 10.84 1.91
CA TRP A 134 10.60 9.55 1.51
C TRP A 134 9.11 9.66 1.20
N GLN A 135 8.34 10.37 2.03
CA GLN A 135 6.92 10.62 1.79
C GLN A 135 6.67 11.39 0.50
N GLU A 136 7.46 12.43 0.24
CA GLU A 136 7.32 13.23 -0.98
C GLU A 136 7.61 12.40 -2.23
N PHE A 137 8.61 11.52 -2.19
CA PHE A 137 8.90 10.59 -3.26
C PHE A 137 7.68 9.72 -3.62
N TYR A 138 7.07 9.06 -2.63
CA TYR A 138 5.89 8.22 -2.89
C TYR A 138 4.63 8.99 -3.31
N ASN A 139 4.54 10.28 -2.99
CA ASN A 139 3.43 11.14 -3.42
C ASN A 139 3.60 11.68 -4.85
N THR A 140 4.82 11.70 -5.37
CA THR A 140 5.17 12.35 -6.65
C THR A 140 5.53 11.37 -7.76
N VAL A 141 5.89 10.13 -7.41
CA VAL A 141 6.15 9.08 -8.39
C VAL A 141 4.82 8.55 -8.94
N PRO A 142 4.66 8.48 -10.27
CA PRO A 142 3.45 7.98 -10.92
C PRO A 142 3.17 6.50 -10.64
#